data_AF-A0A523P9L4-F1
#
_entry.id   AF-A0A523P9L4-F1
#
_cell.length_a   1.000
_cell.length_b   1.000
_cell.length_c   1.000
_cell.angle_alpha   90.00
_cell.angle_beta   90.00
_cell.angle_gamma   90.00
#
_symmetry.space_group_name_H-M   'P 1'
#
loop_
_entity.id
_entity.type
_entity.pdbx_description
1 polymer ?
#
loop_
_entity_poly.entity_id
_entity_poly.type
_entity_poly.pdbx_seq_one_letter_code
_entity_poly.pdbx_strand_id
1 'polypeptide(L)' 'MQSDAATVEAFLVSLTDDRRRAIAALLDVIRKNIDADFEEGMQSGAVGWFLPHSNVSERLPLRPASAG' A
#
# COMPACT_ATOMS: atom_id res chain seq x y z
N MET A 1 -0.24 -15.80 -6.97
CA MET A 1 1.21 -15.56 -7.08
C MET A 1 1.57 -14.48 -6.09
N GLN A 2 2.39 -14.83 -5.13
CA GLN A 2 3.05 -13.88 -4.24
C GLN A 2 4.34 -13.45 -4.94
N SER A 3 4.65 -12.15 -4.97
CA SER A 3 5.91 -11.65 -5.53
C SER A 3 6.98 -11.55 -4.45
N ASP A 4 8.22 -11.84 -4.81
CA ASP A 4 9.40 -11.62 -3.96
C ASP A 4 10.01 -10.20 -4.14
N ALA A 5 9.34 -9.32 -4.90
CA ALA A 5 9.79 -7.96 -5.12
C ALA A 5 9.75 -7.15 -3.81
N ALA A 6 10.86 -6.45 -3.53
CA ALA A 6 10.98 -5.59 -2.35
C ALA A 6 10.38 -4.18 -2.55
N THR A 7 10.20 -3.76 -3.81
CA THR A 7 9.66 -2.43 -4.16
C THR A 7 8.58 -2.53 -5.23
N VAL A 8 7.74 -1.50 -5.32
CA VAL A 8 6.68 -1.41 -6.33
C VAL A 8 7.25 -1.37 -7.74
N GLU A 9 8.37 -0.67 -7.94
CA GLU A 9 9.08 -0.61 -9.23
C GLU A 9 9.57 -2.00 -9.64
N ALA A 10 10.21 -2.73 -8.72
CA ALA A 10 10.68 -4.09 -8.97
C ALA A 10 9.50 -5.04 -9.27
N PHE A 11 8.38 -4.88 -8.55
CA PHE A 11 7.15 -5.61 -8.80
C PHE A 11 6.64 -5.35 -10.23
N LEU A 12 6.51 -4.09 -10.65
CA LEU A 12 6.07 -3.73 -11.99
C LEU A 12 7.00 -4.29 -13.07
N VAL A 13 8.32 -4.22 -12.88
CA VAL A 13 9.31 -4.80 -13.80
C VAL A 13 9.17 -6.32 -13.93
N SER A 14 8.77 -7.03 -12.87
CA SER A 14 8.54 -8.47 -12.92
C SER A 14 7.29 -8.90 -13.72
N LEU A 15 6.36 -7.98 -13.98
CA LEU A 15 5.15 -8.27 -14.71
C LEU A 15 5.39 -8.32 -16.23
N THR A 16 4.60 -9.14 -16.91
CA THR A 16 4.45 -9.08 -18.37
C THR A 16 3.92 -7.71 -18.80
N ASP A 17 4.24 -7.29 -20.02
CA ASP A 17 3.89 -5.96 -20.54
C ASP A 17 2.42 -5.59 -20.34
N ASP A 18 1.49 -6.48 -20.71
CA ASP A 18 0.05 -6.20 -20.59
C ASP A 18 -0.38 -6.03 -19.13
N ARG A 19 0.14 -6.88 -18.23
CA ARG A 19 -0.11 -6.76 -16.79
C ARG A 19 0.49 -5.50 -16.21
N ARG A 20 1.72 -5.16 -16.59
CA ARG A 20 2.40 -3.94 -16.14
C ARG A 20 1.58 -2.71 -16.52
N ARG A 21 1.08 -2.63 -17.76
CA ARG A 21 0.25 -1.50 -18.24
C ARG A 21 -1.05 -1.39 -17.44
N ALA A 22 -1.76 -2.50 -17.25
CA ALA A 22 -3.01 -2.51 -16.50
C ALA A 22 -2.82 -2.13 -15.03
N ILE A 23 -1.81 -2.70 -14.36
CA ILE A 23 -1.52 -2.39 -12.96
C ILE A 23 -1.04 -0.96 -12.80
N ALA A 24 -0.14 -0.47 -13.66
CA ALA A 24 0.34 0.92 -13.59
C ALA A 24 -0.81 1.92 -13.71
N ALA A 25 -1.76 1.70 -14.63
CA ALA A 25 -2.94 2.54 -14.76
C ALA A 25 -3.82 2.56 -13.49
N LEU A 26 -3.96 1.40 -12.82
CA LEU A 26 -4.68 1.32 -11.54
C LEU A 26 -3.93 2.07 -10.43
N LEU A 27 -2.62 1.89 -10.30
CA LEU A 27 -1.79 2.58 -9.31
C LEU A 27 -1.89 4.11 -9.48
N ASP A 28 -1.88 4.59 -10.73
CA ASP A 28 -2.03 6.02 -11.02
C ASP A 28 -3.40 6.57 -10.59
N VAL A 29 -4.47 5.79 -10.75
CA VAL A 29 -5.79 6.18 -10.24
C VAL A 29 -5.77 6.25 -8.72
N ILE A 30 -5.19 5.26 -8.04
CA ILE A 30 -5.16 5.23 -6.57
C ILE A 30 -4.32 6.39 -6.04
N ARG A 31 -3.12 6.62 -6.56
CA ARG A 31 -2.24 7.74 -6.17
C ARG A 31 -2.90 9.11 -6.32
N LYS A 32 -3.82 9.28 -7.27
CA LYS A 32 -4.59 10.52 -7.47
C LYS A 32 -5.73 10.72 -6.48
N ASN A 33 -6.19 9.65 -5.83
CA ASN A 33 -7.42 9.67 -5.02
C ASN A 33 -7.20 9.28 -3.54
N ILE A 34 -6.06 8.68 -3.21
CA ILE A 34 -5.74 8.28 -1.84
C ILE A 34 -5.27 9.50 -1.03
N ASP A 35 -5.57 9.50 0.26
CA ASP A 35 -5.11 10.51 1.20
C ASP A 35 -3.57 10.48 1.30
N ALA A 36 -2.95 11.65 1.44
CA ALA A 36 -1.50 11.81 1.55
C ALA A 36 -0.91 11.11 2.79
N ASP A 37 -1.76 10.77 3.76
CA ASP A 37 -1.38 10.03 4.96
C ASP A 37 -0.96 8.57 4.68
N PHE A 38 -1.27 8.02 3.49
CA PHE A 38 -0.94 6.65 3.13
C PHE A 38 0.36 6.56 2.33
N GLU A 39 1.23 5.63 2.72
CA GLU A 39 2.44 5.26 1.99
C GLU A 39 2.18 4.04 1.09
N GLU A 40 2.66 4.10 -0.15
CA GLU A 40 2.63 2.99 -1.10
C GLU A 40 3.83 2.05 -0.86
N GLY A 41 3.61 0.74 -0.86
CA GLY A 41 4.70 -0.22 -0.72
C GLY A 41 4.29 -1.67 -0.95
N MET A 42 5.24 -2.58 -0.74
CA MET A 42 5.00 -4.02 -0.86
C MET A 42 4.49 -4.60 0.46
N GLN A 43 3.36 -5.30 0.41
CA GLN A 43 2.74 -6.01 1.53
C GLN A 43 2.40 -7.44 1.13
N SER A 44 2.95 -8.42 1.87
CA SER A 44 2.68 -9.84 1.63
C SER A 44 2.81 -10.27 0.15
N GLY A 45 3.79 -9.67 -0.56
CA GLY A 45 4.08 -9.92 -1.97
C GLY A 45 3.14 -9.28 -2.99
N ALA A 46 2.36 -8.26 -2.59
CA ALA A 46 1.55 -7.42 -3.48
C ALA A 46 1.76 -5.93 -3.19
N VAL A 47 1.43 -5.07 -4.14
CA VAL A 47 1.41 -3.61 -3.92
C VAL A 47 0.21 -3.26 -3.05
N GLY A 48 0.42 -2.43 -2.03
CA GLY A 48 -0.62 -1.95 -1.12
C GLY A 48 -0.28 -0.58 -0.54
N TRP A 49 -1.17 -0.08 0.31
CA TRP A 49 -1.02 1.20 0.99
C TRP A 49 -1.22 1.03 2.49
N PHE A 50 -0.41 1.75 3.28
CA PHE A 50 -0.46 1.68 4.73
C PHE A 50 -0.28 3.05 5.37
N LEU A 51 -0.86 3.21 6.55
CA LEU A 51 -0.57 4.33 7.43
C LEU A 51 0.78 4.08 8.09
N PRO A 52 1.79 4.95 7.90
CA PRO A 52 3.08 4.78 8.56
C PRO A 52 2.93 4.92 10.07
N HIS A 53 3.72 4.16 10.83
CA HIS A 53 3.63 4.13 12.28
C HIS A 53 3.80 5.49 12.96
N SER A 54 4.51 6.44 12.32
CA SER A 54 4.62 7.84 12.77
C SER A 54 3.27 8.55 12.87
N ASN A 55 2.29 8.15 12.05
CA ASN A 55 0.98 8.79 11.94
C ASN A 55 -0.11 8.02 12.72
N VAL A 56 0.19 6.80 13.19
CA VAL A 56 -0.75 5.91 13.89
C VAL A 56 -1.09 6.42 15.30
N SER A 57 -0.15 7.04 16.02
CA SER A 57 -0.36 7.54 17.38
C SER A 57 -1.33 8.73 17.47
N GLU A 58 -1.54 9.47 16.38
CA GLU A 58 -2.40 10.66 16.39
C GLU A 58 -3.87 10.36 16.11
N ARG A 59 -4.21 9.14 15.62
CA ARG A 59 -5.55 8.86 15.06
C ARG A 59 -6.31 7.66 15.63
N LEU A 60 -5.69 6.76 16.38
CA LEU A 60 -6.48 5.77 17.12
C LEU A 60 -6.95 6.42 18.43
N PRO A 61 -8.27 6.64 18.64
CA PRO A 61 -8.74 6.72 20.01
C PRO A 61 -8.35 5.37 20.62
N LEU A 62 -7.38 5.39 21.54
CA LEU A 62 -7.09 4.21 22.36
C LEU A 62 -8.45 3.75 22.86
N ARG A 63 -8.92 2.58 22.39
CA ARG A 63 -10.16 1.98 22.91
C ARG A 63 -9.99 2.03 24.42
N PRO A 64 -10.87 2.71 25.18
CA PRO A 64 -10.74 2.66 26.62
C PRO A 64 -10.77 1.18 26.98
N ALA A 65 -9.72 0.73 27.70
CA ALA A 65 -9.68 -0.60 28.26
C ALA A 65 -11.04 -0.81 28.92
N SER A 66 -11.79 -1.79 28.44
CA SER A 66 -13.12 -2.09 28.95
C SER A 66 -13.00 -2.33 30.45
N ALA A 67 -13.43 -1.34 31.21
CA ALA A 67 -13.68 -1.46 32.63
C ALA A 67 -15.02 -2.17 32.80
N GLY A 68 -15.03 -3.30 33.48
CA GLY A 68 -16.21 -4.10 33.79
C GLY A 68 -15.98 -5.57 33.57
#